data_AF-A0A378FZU0-F1
#
_entry.id   AF-A0A378FZU0-F1
#
_cell.length_a   1.000
_cell.length_b   1.000
_cell.length_c   1.000
_cell.angle_alpha   90.00
_cell.angle_beta   90.00
_cell.angle_gamma   90.00
#
_symmetry.space_group_name_H-M   'P 1'
#
loop_
_entity.id
_entity.type
_entity.pdbx_description
1 polymer ?
#
loop_
_entity_poly.entity_id
_entity_poly.type
_entity_poly.pdbx_seq_one_letter_code
_entity_poly.pdbx_strand_id
1 'polypeptide(L)'
;MAVWKSSRPSTADAFWGEYTLDNLTIKTLPGVFSRDGLDVGSQLLLSTLEPHTKGKVLDVGCGAGVLAAALASHSPKVRLTLCDVSAPGG
;
A
#
# COMPACT_ATOMS: atom_id res chain seq x y z
N MET A 1 12.29 -36.22 -22.09
CA MET A 1 11.39 -35.09 -22.42
C MET A 1 10.66 -34.71 -21.15
N ALA A 2 11.14 -33.70 -20.41
CA ALA A 2 10.52 -33.28 -19.16
C ALA A 2 9.40 -32.27 -19.49
N VAL A 3 8.16 -32.64 -19.22
CA VAL A 3 7.01 -31.73 -19.33
C VAL A 3 7.04 -30.80 -18.12
N TRP A 4 7.40 -29.53 -18.34
CA TRP A 4 7.26 -28.47 -17.36
C TRP A 4 5.76 -28.15 -17.20
N LYS A 5 5.11 -28.69 -16.15
CA LYS A 5 3.77 -28.19 -15.76
C LYS A 5 3.97 -26.87 -15.02
N SER A 6 3.90 -25.78 -15.76
CA SER A 6 3.65 -24.44 -15.21
C SER A 6 2.24 -24.44 -14.61
N SER A 7 2.12 -24.76 -13.32
CA SER A 7 0.89 -24.52 -12.57
C SER A 7 0.84 -23.02 -12.27
N ARG A 8 0.28 -22.23 -13.20
CA ARG A 8 -0.16 -20.88 -12.86
C ARG A 8 -1.15 -21.01 -11.70
N PRO A 9 -0.97 -20.28 -10.60
CA PRO A 9 -1.98 -20.27 -9.55
C PRO A 9 -3.31 -19.82 -10.17
N SER A 10 -4.32 -20.67 -10.09
CA SER A 10 -5.64 -20.43 -10.71
C SER A 10 -6.54 -19.51 -9.87
N THR A 11 -5.99 -18.89 -8.84
CA THR A 11 -6.73 -18.07 -7.86
C THR A 11 -5.97 -16.77 -7.64
N ALA A 12 -6.68 -15.65 -7.74
CA ALA A 12 -6.13 -14.30 -7.50
C ALA A 12 -5.41 -14.19 -6.14
N ASP A 13 -5.82 -15.01 -5.17
CA ASP A 13 -5.23 -15.07 -3.83
C ASP A 13 -3.73 -15.38 -3.79
N ALA A 14 -3.22 -16.12 -4.78
CA ALA A 14 -1.82 -16.52 -4.81
C ALA A 14 -0.85 -15.39 -5.20
N PHE A 15 -1.36 -14.25 -5.66
CA PHE A 15 -0.53 -13.12 -6.08
C PHE A 15 -0.34 -12.06 -4.99
N TRP A 16 -1.05 -12.18 -3.86
CA TRP A 16 -0.89 -11.23 -2.76
C TRP A 16 0.49 -11.34 -2.13
N GLY A 17 1.16 -10.20 -2.03
CA GLY A 17 2.30 -9.99 -1.17
C GLY A 17 1.85 -9.38 0.16
N GLU A 18 2.61 -9.64 1.21
CA GLU A 18 2.40 -9.04 2.52
C GLU A 18 3.76 -8.69 3.12
N TYR A 19 3.84 -7.53 3.77
CA TYR A 19 4.98 -7.16 4.59
C TYR A 19 4.52 -6.30 5.78
N THR A 20 5.38 -6.21 6.79
CA THR A 20 5.15 -5.38 7.97
C THR A 20 5.92 -4.09 7.85
N LEU A 21 5.24 -2.96 8.09
CA LEU A 21 5.84 -1.64 8.27
C LEU A 21 5.47 -1.15 9.67
N ASP A 22 6.46 -1.05 10.55
CA ASP A 22 6.24 -0.81 11.98
C ASP A 22 5.23 -1.80 12.58
N ASN A 23 4.03 -1.31 12.91
CA ASN A 23 2.93 -2.10 13.50
C ASN A 23 1.80 -2.36 12.48
N LEU A 24 2.03 -2.05 11.20
CA LEU A 24 1.05 -2.12 10.13
C LEU A 24 1.35 -3.31 9.23
N THR A 25 0.32 -4.12 8.98
CA THR A 25 0.35 -5.15 7.95
C THR A 25 -0.08 -4.56 6.63
N ILE A 26 0.82 -4.54 5.64
CA ILE A 26 0.53 -4.03 4.29
C ILE A 26 0.32 -5.21 3.36
N LYS A 27 -0.84 -5.23 2.68
CA LYS A 27 -1.15 -6.17 1.60
C LYS A 27 -1.00 -5.47 0.26
N THR A 28 -0.38 -6.16 -0.68
CA THR A 28 -0.05 -5.59 -1.98
C THR A 28 -0.17 -6.64 -3.08
N LEU A 29 -0.21 -6.18 -4.32
CA LEU A 29 -0.26 -7.01 -5.52
C LEU A 29 0.87 -6.61 -6.48
N PRO A 30 1.26 -7.49 -7.42
CA PRO A 30 2.19 -7.14 -8.47
C PRO A 30 1.71 -5.90 -9.25
N GLY A 31 2.63 -4.98 -9.52
CA GLY A 31 2.34 -3.76 -10.31
C GLY A 31 1.82 -2.57 -9.51
N VAL A 32 1.62 -2.70 -8.19
CA VAL A 32 1.23 -1.58 -7.32
C VAL A 32 2.47 -0.84 -6.79
N PHE A 33 2.41 0.49 -6.76
CA PHE A 33 3.44 1.33 -6.12
C PHE A 33 3.51 1.07 -4.60
N SER A 34 4.70 1.21 -4.00
CA SER A 34 4.99 0.85 -2.60
C SER A 34 4.78 -0.63 -2.27
N ARG A 35 4.98 -1.54 -3.24
CA ARG A 35 4.90 -2.99 -3.02
C ARG A 35 5.85 -3.49 -1.93
N ASP A 36 7.04 -2.92 -1.85
CA ASP A 36 8.12 -3.43 -0.99
C ASP A 36 8.38 -2.55 0.23
N GLY A 37 7.58 -1.50 0.46
CA GLY A 37 7.79 -0.58 1.57
C GLY A 37 7.51 0.88 1.27
N LEU A 38 7.78 1.69 2.28
CA LEU A 38 7.73 3.14 2.24
C LEU A 38 9.04 3.68 1.65
N ASP A 39 9.00 4.29 0.47
CA ASP A 39 10.17 4.89 -0.16
C ASP A 39 10.64 6.16 0.59
N VAL A 40 11.83 6.65 0.25
CA VAL A 40 12.46 7.80 0.91
C VAL A 40 11.62 9.08 0.75
N GLY A 41 10.96 9.27 -0.40
CA GLY A 41 10.09 10.43 -0.62
C GLY A 41 8.86 10.38 0.27
N SER A 42 8.23 9.21 0.39
CA SER A 42 7.11 8.98 1.31
C SER A 42 7.49 9.19 2.78
N GLN A 43 8.69 8.76 3.19
CA GLN A 43 9.21 9.02 4.54
C GLN A 43 9.40 10.51 4.80
N LEU A 44 10.01 11.23 3.85
CA LEU A 44 10.21 12.67 3.95
C LEU A 44 8.87 13.40 4.04
N LEU A 45 7.90 13.04 3.20
CA LEU A 45 6.56 13.62 3.25
C LEU A 45 5.90 13.43 4.62
N LEU A 46 5.90 12.21 5.17
CA LEU A 46 5.35 11.94 6.51
C LEU A 46 6.03 12.77 7.59
N SER A 47 7.34 13.00 7.49
CA SER A 47 8.08 13.81 8.47
C SER A 47 7.62 15.27 8.53
N THR A 48 6.97 15.76 7.48
CA THR A 48 6.41 17.13 7.43
C THR A 48 5.01 17.24 8.04
N LEU A 49 4.34 16.12 8.31
CA LEU A 49 2.98 16.11 8.84
C LEU A 49 3.00 16.11 10.36
N GLU A 50 2.23 17.01 10.96
CA GLU A 50 2.12 17.07 12.43
C GLU A 50 1.38 15.84 12.97
N PRO A 51 1.87 15.22 14.06
CA PRO A 51 1.11 14.19 14.76
C PRO A 51 -0.26 14.69 15.19
N HIS A 52 -1.25 13.80 15.23
CA HIS A 52 -2.63 14.14 15.60
C HIS A 52 -3.32 15.13 14.65
N THR A 53 -2.90 15.15 13.38
CA THR A 53 -3.60 15.86 12.30
C THR A 53 -5.09 15.46 12.27
N LYS A 54 -5.96 16.44 12.03
CA LYS A 54 -7.42 16.26 11.95
C LYS A 54 -7.93 16.83 10.63
N GLY A 55 -9.07 16.34 10.19
CA GLY A 55 -9.75 16.85 9.01
C GLY A 55 -9.83 15.82 7.89
N LYS A 56 -10.15 16.29 6.69
CA LYS A 56 -10.28 15.45 5.50
C LYS A 56 -8.97 15.48 4.72
N VAL A 57 -8.45 14.31 4.37
CA VAL A 57 -7.22 14.16 3.58
C VAL A 57 -7.54 13.30 2.37
N LEU A 58 -7.05 13.72 1.21
CA LEU A 58 -7.13 12.99 -0.05
C LEU A 58 -5.72 12.54 -0.44
N ASP A 59 -5.53 11.23 -0.59
CA ASP A 59 -4.30 10.61 -1.08
C ASP A 59 -4.51 10.21 -2.54
N VAL A 60 -3.82 10.90 -3.45
CA VAL A 60 -3.94 10.73 -4.91
C VAL A 60 -2.75 9.94 -5.43
N GLY A 61 -3.00 8.83 -6.10
CA GLY A 61 -1.97 7.86 -6.46
C GLY A 61 -1.57 7.02 -5.26
N CYS A 62 -2.57 6.55 -4.49
CA CYS A 62 -2.35 5.94 -3.19
C CYS A 62 -1.59 4.61 -3.23
N GLY A 63 -1.48 3.95 -4.40
CA GLY A 63 -0.84 2.64 -4.54
C GLY A 63 -1.43 1.62 -3.57
N ALA A 64 -0.56 0.97 -2.78
CA ALA A 64 -0.99 0.02 -1.75
C ALA A 64 -1.56 0.70 -0.48
N GLY A 65 -1.62 2.04 -0.44
CA GLY A 65 -2.16 2.82 0.68
C GLY A 65 -1.20 3.00 1.85
N VAL A 66 0.10 2.76 1.65
CA VAL A 66 1.12 2.74 2.71
C VAL A 66 1.24 4.10 3.39
N LEU A 67 1.26 5.19 2.60
CA LEU A 67 1.33 6.55 3.11
C LEU A 67 0.10 6.90 3.96
N ALA A 68 -1.10 6.62 3.45
CA ALA A 68 -2.36 6.82 4.16
C ALA A 68 -2.44 5.99 5.46
N ALA A 69 -1.97 4.73 5.44
CA ALA A 69 -1.95 3.86 6.61
C ALA A 69 -0.98 4.40 7.69
N ALA A 70 0.21 4.83 7.29
CA ALA A 70 1.18 5.45 8.20
C ALA A 70 0.67 6.78 8.76
N LEU A 71 -0.03 7.61 7.96
CA LEU A 71 -0.67 8.82 8.48
C LEU A 71 -1.77 8.50 9.51
N ALA A 72 -2.63 7.51 9.21
CA ALA A 72 -3.72 7.11 10.09
C ALA A 72 -3.21 6.56 11.44
N SER A 73 -2.09 5.84 11.46
CA SER A 73 -1.53 5.28 12.70
C SER A 73 -1.08 6.36 13.69
N HIS A 74 -0.60 7.50 13.20
CA HIS A 74 -0.17 8.63 14.03
C HIS A 74 -1.29 9.66 14.27
N SER A 75 -2.31 9.67 13.38
CA SER A 75 -3.38 10.68 13.36
C SER A 75 -4.77 10.03 13.23
N PRO A 76 -5.24 9.25 14.22
CA PRO A 76 -6.46 8.42 14.09
C PRO A 76 -7.78 9.20 13.88
N LYS A 77 -7.76 10.54 13.95
CA LYS A 77 -8.91 11.42 13.73
C LYS A 77 -9.00 11.97 12.30
N VAL A 78 -8.03 11.65 11.44
CA VAL A 78 -8.09 11.98 10.01
C VAL A 78 -9.17 11.17 9.31
N ARG A 79 -9.87 11.80 8.37
CA ARG A 79 -10.80 11.13 7.45
C ARG A 79 -10.13 11.05 6.08
N LEU A 80 -9.72 9.84 5.72
CA LEU A 80 -8.96 9.60 4.48
C LEU A 80 -9.89 9.24 3.33
N THR A 81 -9.60 9.79 2.17
CA THR A 81 -10.10 9.33 0.87
C THR A 81 -8.88 8.97 0.04
N LEU A 82 -8.89 7.79 -0.58
CA LEU A 82 -7.78 7.27 -1.38
C LEU A 82 -8.27 7.09 -2.81
N CYS A 83 -7.47 7.49 -3.79
CA CYS A 83 -7.71 7.19 -5.19
C CYS A 83 -6.42 6.82 -5.93
N ASP A 84 -6.55 5.91 -6.88
CA ASP A 84 -5.48 5.50 -7.79
C ASP A 84 -6.09 5.14 -9.15
N VAL A 85 -5.28 5.20 -10.20
CA VAL A 85 -5.67 4.77 -11.55
C VAL A 85 -5.52 3.26 -11.74
N SER A 86 -4.81 2.59 -10.84
CA SER A 86 -4.43 1.20 -10.95
C SER A 86 -5.52 0.27 -10.39
N ALA A 87 -5.98 -0.68 -11.21
CA ALA A 87 -6.67 -1.88 -10.75
C ALA A 87 -5.67 -3.05 -10.79
N PRO A 88 -4.98 -3.38 -9.69
CA PRO A 88 -4.04 -4.49 -9.70
C PRO A 88 -4.77 -5.82 -9.88
N GLY A 89 -4.42 -6.56 -10.93
CA GLY A 89 -5.03 -7.85 -11.29
C GLY A 89 -5.70 -7.90 -12.66
N GLY A 90 -5.09 -7.29 -13.68
CA GLY A 90 -5.42 -7.54 -15.09
C GLY A 90 -4.98 -8.93 -15.55
#